data_AF-A0A942CWU0-F1
#
_entry.id   AF-A0A942CWU0-F1
#
_cell.length_a   1.000
_cell.length_b   1.000
_cell.length_c   1.000
_cell.angle_alpha   90.00
_cell.angle_beta   90.00
_cell.angle_gamma   90.00
#
_symmetry.space_group_name_H-M   'P 1'
#
loop_
_entity.id
_entity.type
_entity.pdbx_description
1 polymer ?
#
loop_
_entity_poly.entity_id
_entity_poly.type
_entity_poly.pdbx_seq_one_letter_code
_entity_poly.pdbx_strand_id
1 'polypeptide(L)'
;MSDWVYLQANAGEQLMRLHQFSIVKQQAAGDVTFAITVKEYAVPPVGQRVRFYAEADKAVNQKTASFVPCGWGDSIFSALGDCVRLIRQFPYEGEGAQ
;
A
#
# COMPACT_ATOMS: atom_id res chain seq x y z
N MET A 1 17.29 15.58 -11.46
CA MET A 1 16.25 15.28 -12.48
C MET A 1 15.85 13.84 -12.25
N SER A 2 14.56 13.54 -12.09
CA SER A 2 14.13 12.15 -11.89
C SER A 2 14.20 11.40 -13.22
N ASP A 3 14.69 10.16 -13.22
CA ASP A 3 14.79 9.34 -14.44
C ASP A 3 13.42 9.12 -15.14
N TRP A 4 12.33 9.39 -14.42
CA TRP A 4 10.96 9.46 -14.92
C TRP A 4 10.78 10.35 -16.15
N VAL A 5 11.58 11.43 -16.30
CA VAL A 5 11.53 12.34 -17.46
C VAL A 5 11.76 11.61 -18.79
N TYR A 6 12.54 10.52 -18.77
CA TYR A 6 12.83 9.74 -19.98
C TYR A 6 11.77 8.67 -20.30
N LEU A 7 10.92 8.34 -19.34
CA LEU A 7 9.97 7.23 -19.45
C LEU A 7 8.52 7.69 -19.59
N GLN A 8 8.22 8.93 -19.18
CA GLN A 8 6.86 9.45 -19.18
C GLN A 8 6.54 10.25 -20.45
N ALA A 9 6.32 9.54 -21.55
CA ALA A 9 5.96 10.14 -22.85
C ALA A 9 4.51 10.66 -22.87
N ASN A 10 3.61 10.07 -22.08
CA ASN A 10 2.20 10.42 -22.02
C ASN A 10 1.75 10.61 -20.56
N ALA A 11 1.32 11.82 -20.20
CA ALA A 11 0.88 12.13 -18.83
C ALA A 11 -0.46 11.46 -18.45
N GLY A 12 -1.23 10.96 -19.41
CA GLY A 12 -2.42 10.15 -19.16
C GLY A 12 -2.10 8.71 -18.73
N GLU A 13 -0.88 8.24 -18.99
CA GLU A 13 -0.42 6.93 -18.56
C GLU A 13 0.07 7.01 -17.11
N GLN A 14 -0.55 6.24 -16.22
CA GLN A 14 -0.16 6.15 -14.81
C GLN A 14 1.04 5.24 -14.64
N LEU A 15 2.16 5.59 -15.28
CA LEU A 15 3.41 4.85 -15.13
C LEU A 15 3.88 4.91 -13.67
N MET A 16 4.20 3.75 -13.11
CA MET A 16 4.66 3.61 -11.74
C MET A 16 5.69 2.50 -11.58
N ARG A 17 6.60 2.66 -10.62
CA ARG A 17 7.49 1.61 -10.14
C ARG A 17 6.87 0.94 -8.92
N LEU A 18 6.90 -0.39 -8.91
CA LEU A 18 6.40 -1.18 -7.79
C LEU A 18 7.56 -1.60 -6.90
N HIS A 19 7.42 -1.32 -5.60
CA HIS A 19 8.33 -1.81 -4.56
C HIS A 19 7.56 -2.79 -3.68
N GLN A 20 8.06 -4.02 -3.56
CA GLN A 20 7.40 -5.09 -2.83
C GLN A 20 7.98 -5.24 -1.43
N PHE A 21 7.10 -5.32 -0.44
CA PHE A 21 7.42 -5.53 0.97
C PHE A 21 6.49 -6.58 1.56
N SER A 22 6.86 -7.11 2.72
CA SER A 22 5.98 -7.99 3.50
C SER A 22 6.13 -7.76 4.98
N ILE A 23 5.06 -8.04 5.74
CA ILE A 23 5.07 -8.04 7.21
C ILE A 23 4.33 -9.28 7.72
N VAL A 24 4.91 -9.94 8.72
CA VAL A 24 4.23 -10.99 9.48
C VAL A 24 3.56 -10.34 10.69
N LYS A 25 2.23 -10.26 10.69
CA LYS A 25 1.43 -9.80 11.83
C LYS A 25 1.20 -10.98 12.77
N GLN A 26 1.67 -10.84 13.99
CA GLN A 26 1.39 -11.77 15.09
C GLN A 26 0.02 -11.41 15.71
N GLN A 27 -0.88 -12.38 15.84
CA GLN A 27 -2.18 -12.21 16.50
C GLN A 27 -2.63 -13.51 17.18
N ALA A 28 -3.63 -13.45 18.05
CA ALA A 28 -4.07 -14.60 18.85
C ALA A 28 -4.51 -15.82 18.02
N ALA A 29 -5.04 -15.58 16.80
CA ALA A 29 -5.45 -16.64 15.88
C ALA A 29 -4.28 -17.27 15.08
N GLY A 30 -3.06 -16.74 15.24
CA GLY A 30 -1.87 -17.16 14.52
C GLY A 30 -1.29 -16.06 13.63
N ASP A 31 -0.14 -16.37 13.04
CA ASP A 31 0.63 -15.45 12.23
C ASP A 31 0.01 -15.26 10.86
N VAL A 32 -0.09 -14.00 10.43
CA VAL A 32 -0.63 -13.64 9.12
C VAL A 32 0.39 -12.81 8.36
N THR A 33 0.80 -13.31 7.20
CA THR A 33 1.69 -12.56 6.30
C THR A 33 0.86 -11.66 5.41
N PHE A 34 1.21 -10.37 5.40
CA PHE A 34 0.72 -9.37 4.47
C PHE A 34 1.83 -9.06 3.46
N ALA A 35 1.50 -9.10 2.17
CA ALA A 35 2.30 -8.47 1.14
C ALA A 35 1.85 -7.01 0.99
N ILE A 36 2.80 -6.10 0.74
CA ILE A 36 2.55 -4.68 0.58
C ILE A 36 3.23 -4.22 -0.69
N THR A 37 2.47 -3.61 -1.58
CA THR A 37 3.02 -2.94 -2.77
C THR A 37 3.04 -1.45 -2.54
N VAL A 38 4.23 -0.84 -2.65
CA VAL A 38 4.38 0.61 -2.75
C VAL A 38 4.49 0.99 -4.22
N LYS A 39 3.51 1.76 -4.71
CA LYS A 39 3.42 2.33 -6.05
C LYS A 39 4.08 3.71 -6.02
N GLU A 40 5.24 3.84 -6.67
CA GLU A 40 5.90 5.12 -6.93
C GLU A 40 5.48 5.61 -8.31
N TYR A 41 4.61 6.60 -8.35
CA TYR A 41 4.12 7.19 -9.59
C TYR A 41 5.14 8.17 -10.19
N ALA A 42 5.30 8.11 -11.52
CA ALA A 42 6.14 9.06 -12.26
C ALA A 42 5.62 10.50 -12.12
N VAL A 43 4.30 10.69 -12.22
CA VAL A 43 3.57 11.94 -11.89
C VAL A 43 2.51 11.63 -10.83
N PRO A 44 2.39 12.45 -9.77
CA PRO A 44 1.31 12.32 -8.80
C PRO A 44 -0.06 12.24 -9.47
N PRO A 45 -0.92 11.28 -9.08
CA PRO A 45 -2.29 11.19 -9.60
C PRO A 45 -3.09 12.48 -9.37
N VAL A 46 -4.11 12.71 -10.20
CA VAL A 46 -4.96 13.90 -10.10
C VAL A 46 -5.55 14.02 -8.69
N GLY A 47 -5.39 15.20 -8.07
CA GLY A 47 -5.86 15.47 -6.71
C GLY A 47 -4.87 15.04 -5.61
N GLN A 48 -3.79 14.35 -5.94
CA GLN A 48 -2.73 14.00 -5.00
C GLN A 48 -1.47 14.84 -5.20
N ARG A 49 -0.87 15.25 -4.08
CA ARG A 49 0.40 15.99 -4.06
C ARG A 49 1.62 15.08 -3.95
N VAL A 50 1.40 13.84 -3.57
CA VAL A 50 2.42 12.84 -3.29
C VAL A 50 2.38 11.71 -4.31
N ARG A 51 3.53 11.07 -4.51
CA ARG A 51 3.73 10.05 -5.55
C ARG A 51 3.91 8.63 -5.03
N PHE A 52 3.96 8.43 -3.70
CA PHE A 52 4.11 7.09 -3.12
C PHE A 52 2.80 6.67 -2.46
N TYR A 53 2.27 5.54 -2.91
CA TYR A 53 1.09 4.91 -2.34
C TYR A 53 1.39 3.47 -1.95
N ALA A 54 1.25 3.15 -0.67
CA ALA A 54 1.38 1.80 -0.16
C ALA A 54 0.00 1.16 0.01
N GLU A 55 -0.13 -0.12 -0.32
CA GLU A 55 -1.38 -0.88 -0.21
C GLU A 55 -1.05 -2.33 0.12
N ALA A 56 -1.76 -2.90 1.09
CA ALA A 56 -1.63 -4.29 1.47
C ALA A 56 -2.45 -5.21 0.54
N ASP A 57 -2.08 -6.48 0.47
CA ASP A 57 -2.78 -7.50 -0.31
C ASP A 57 -4.07 -8.02 0.36
N LYS A 58 -4.26 -7.73 1.65
CA LYS A 58 -5.37 -8.26 2.47
C LYS A 58 -6.09 -7.15 3.21
N ALA A 59 -7.40 -7.30 3.37
CA ALA A 59 -8.21 -6.43 4.23
C ALA A 59 -8.03 -6.77 5.72
N VAL A 60 -8.36 -5.81 6.57
CA VAL A 60 -8.46 -5.95 8.04
C VAL A 60 -9.87 -5.60 8.50
N ASN A 61 -10.20 -5.98 9.74
CA ASN A 61 -11.49 -5.66 10.38
C ASN A 61 -12.70 -6.18 9.58
N GLN A 62 -12.54 -7.33 8.90
CA GLN A 62 -13.47 -7.88 7.91
C GLN A 62 -14.91 -8.08 8.42
N LYS A 63 -15.09 -8.39 9.71
CA LYS A 63 -16.39 -8.67 10.34
C LYS A 63 -17.11 -7.41 10.81
N THR A 64 -16.40 -6.29 10.97
CA THR A 64 -16.96 -5.04 11.48
C THR A 64 -17.05 -3.98 10.40
N ALA A 65 -15.91 -3.64 9.79
CA ALA A 65 -15.80 -2.67 8.70
C ALA A 65 -14.55 -2.99 7.89
N SER A 66 -14.71 -3.84 6.88
CA SER A 66 -13.62 -4.33 6.05
C SER A 66 -12.97 -3.19 5.26
N PHE A 67 -11.65 -3.06 5.34
CA PHE A 67 -10.90 -2.17 4.47
C PHE A 67 -9.47 -2.68 4.24
N VAL A 68 -8.87 -2.28 3.13
CA VAL A 68 -7.48 -2.59 2.79
C VAL A 68 -6.56 -1.54 3.42
N PRO A 69 -5.61 -1.92 4.28
CA PRO A 69 -4.59 -1.01 4.79
C PRO A 69 -3.83 -0.33 3.65
N CYS A 70 -3.79 1.00 3.69
CA CYS A 70 -3.08 1.80 2.69
C CYS A 70 -2.46 3.06 3.30
N GLY A 71 -1.58 3.73 2.55
CA GLY A 71 -0.90 4.93 2.99
C GLY A 71 -0.35 5.74 1.84
N TRP A 72 -0.38 7.07 1.97
CA TRP A 72 0.22 8.02 1.03
C TRP A 72 1.41 8.70 1.70
N GLY A 73 2.48 9.00 0.97
CA GLY A 73 3.62 9.68 1.57
C GLY A 73 4.59 10.31 0.58
N ASP A 74 5.45 11.19 1.11
CA ASP A 74 6.53 11.85 0.35
C ASP A 74 7.72 10.92 0.02
N SER A 75 7.72 9.70 0.57
CA SER A 75 8.75 8.69 0.36
C SER A 75 8.15 7.28 0.41
N ILE A 76 8.91 6.29 -0.05
CA ILE A 76 8.53 4.86 0.05
C ILE A 76 8.23 4.49 1.50
N PHE A 77 9.10 4.89 2.45
CA PHE A 77 8.99 4.49 3.84
C PHE A 77 7.91 5.24 4.62
N SER A 78 7.58 6.47 4.25
CA SER A 78 6.45 7.17 4.87
C SER A 78 5.11 6.54 4.46
N ALA A 79 4.91 6.26 3.17
CA ALA A 79 3.72 5.55 2.70
C ALA A 79 3.62 4.13 3.31
N LEU A 80 4.74 3.39 3.32
CA LEU A 80 4.81 2.06 3.94
C LEU A 80 4.50 2.11 5.44
N GLY A 81 5.03 3.12 6.15
CA GLY A 81 4.81 3.30 7.58
C GLY A 81 3.34 3.45 7.94
N ASP A 82 2.58 4.25 7.17
CA ASP A 82 1.14 4.40 7.37
C ASP A 82 0.36 3.12 7.08
N CYS A 83 0.68 2.41 6.00
CA CYS A 83 0.07 1.12 5.70
C CYS A 83 0.34 0.10 6.82
N VAL A 84 1.60 -0.04 7.26
CA VAL A 84 2.00 -0.93 8.36
C VAL A 84 1.34 -0.55 9.67
N ARG A 85 1.15 0.75 9.95
CA ARG A 85 0.44 1.23 11.13
C ARG A 85 -1.01 0.71 11.15
N LEU A 86 -1.71 0.77 10.03
CA LEU A 86 -3.08 0.24 9.90
C LEU A 86 -3.10 -1.29 10.06
N ILE A 87 -2.16 -2.02 9.43
CA ILE A 87 -2.03 -3.49 9.61
C ILE A 87 -1.86 -3.84 11.10
N ARG A 88 -1.08 -3.06 11.85
CA ARG A 88 -0.88 -3.29 13.29
C ARG A 88 -2.13 -2.98 14.10
N GLN A 89 -2.81 -1.89 13.78
CA GLN A 89 -3.93 -1.35 14.54
C GLN A 89 -5.18 -2.25 14.49
N PHE A 90 -5.44 -2.90 13.36
CA PHE A 90 -6.68 -3.65 13.15
C PHE A 90 -6.44 -5.16 13.07
N PRO A 91 -7.39 -6.00 13.51
CA PRO A 91 -7.26 -7.46 13.43
C PRO A 91 -7.43 -7.96 12.00
N TYR A 92 -6.79 -9.08 11.67
CA TYR A 92 -7.12 -9.86 10.48
C TYR A 92 -8.04 -11.01 10.89
N GLU A 93 -9.28 -11.01 10.41
CA GLU A 93 -10.33 -11.93 10.86
C GLU A 93 -10.58 -13.08 9.88
N GLY A 94 -9.73 -13.22 8.86
CA GLY A 94 -9.87 -14.15 7.76
C GLY A 94 -10.61 -13.53 6.56
N GLU A 95 -10.15 -13.84 5.35
CA GLU A 95 -11.05 -13.77 4.19
C GLU A 95 -12.09 -14.86 4.40
N GLY A 96 -13.37 -14.50 4.45
CA GLY A 96 -14.43 -15.49 4.52
C GLY A 96 -14.22 -16.48 3.39
N ALA A 97 -13.90 -17.73 3.72
CA ALA A 97 -13.87 -18.81 2.74
C ALA A 97 -15.25 -18.84 2.09
N GLN A 98 -15.33 -18.43 0.83
CA GLN A 98 -16.43 -18.76 -0.06
C GLN A 98 -16.13 -20.10 -0.70
#